data_AF-A0A0Q8VZZ7-F1
#
_entry.id   AF-A0A0Q8VZZ7-F1
#
_cell.length_a   1.000
_cell.length_b   1.000
_cell.length_c   1.000
_cell.angle_alpha   90.00
_cell.angle_beta   90.00
_cell.angle_gamma   90.00
#
_symmetry.space_group_name_H-M   'P 1'
#
loop_
_entity.id
_entity.type
_entity.pdbx_description
1 polymer ?
#
loop_
_entity_poly.entity_id
_entity_poly.type
_entity_poly.pdbx_seq_one_letter_code
_entity_poly.pdbx_strand_id
1 'polypeptide(L)'
;MGAWGTEPWSSDGAADWFAGFFEGINADAKITAAFAYTDDYDAIRAACWVLQKLGRPMIWPGDLDTLDGFLAEGIGLLTAMIDPDTDEGEEFLELWDNDASVIESVRDQIRELEMLRMPPTEAG
;
A
#
# COMPACT_ATOMS: atom_id res chain seq x y z
N MET A 1 24.32 15.45 -7.27
CA MET A 1 22.85 15.31 -7.22
C MET A 1 22.46 14.59 -8.49
N GLY A 2 22.44 13.26 -8.40
CA GLY A 2 22.28 12.38 -9.56
C GLY A 2 20.81 12.02 -9.72
N ALA A 3 20.28 12.19 -10.93
CA ALA A 3 19.07 11.46 -11.31
C ALA A 3 19.49 10.00 -11.56
N TRP A 4 18.94 9.07 -10.78
CA TRP A 4 19.16 7.63 -10.90
C TRP A 4 18.14 6.96 -11.83
N GLY A 5 17.19 7.74 -12.37
CA GLY A 5 16.17 7.31 -13.31
C GLY A 5 15.47 8.50 -13.97
N THR A 6 14.52 8.20 -14.86
CA THR A 6 13.70 9.19 -15.58
C THR A 6 12.44 9.62 -14.82
N GLU A 7 12.13 8.92 -13.74
CA GLU A 7 10.92 9.15 -12.95
C GLU A 7 11.03 10.41 -12.10
N PRO A 8 9.92 11.10 -11.82
CA PRO A 8 9.94 12.35 -11.07
C PRO A 8 10.42 12.18 -9.61
N TRP A 9 10.45 10.95 -9.08
CA TRP A 9 10.95 10.62 -7.74
C TRP A 9 12.36 10.02 -7.70
N SER A 10 13.00 9.76 -8.83
CA SER A 10 14.29 9.02 -8.87
C SER A 10 15.54 9.88 -8.76
N SER A 11 15.46 11.06 -8.14
CA SER A 11 16.62 11.94 -7.91
C SER A 11 16.75 12.32 -6.45
N ASP A 12 17.98 12.55 -5.99
CA ASP A 12 18.24 12.97 -4.59
C ASP A 12 17.42 14.22 -4.22
N GLY A 13 17.35 15.20 -5.13
CA GLY A 13 16.60 16.44 -4.89
C GLY A 13 15.08 16.25 -4.82
N ALA A 14 14.54 15.23 -5.50
CA ALA A 14 13.14 14.87 -5.35
C ALA A 14 12.88 14.20 -4.00
N ALA A 15 13.79 13.31 -3.55
CA ALA A 15 13.71 12.67 -2.24
C ALA A 15 13.71 13.71 -1.11
N ASP A 16 14.63 14.69 -1.17
CA ASP A 16 14.70 15.79 -0.21
C ASP A 16 13.40 16.62 -0.19
N TRP A 17 12.81 16.86 -1.38
CA TRP A 17 11.56 17.59 -1.49
C TRP A 17 10.39 16.81 -0.85
N PHE A 18 10.28 15.50 -1.10
CA PHE A 18 9.25 14.67 -0.49
C PHE A 18 9.41 14.59 1.03
N ALA A 19 10.64 14.45 1.53
CA ALA A 19 10.93 14.46 2.96
C ALA A 19 10.45 15.75 3.63
N GLY A 20 10.69 16.92 3.00
CA GLY A 20 10.18 18.19 3.50
C GLY A 20 8.65 18.35 3.35
N PHE A 21 8.06 17.85 2.27
CA PHE A 21 6.61 17.94 2.04
C PHE A 21 5.81 17.17 3.09
N PHE A 22 6.32 16.04 3.57
CA PHE A 22 5.66 15.19 4.56
C PHE A 22 6.16 15.41 6.01
N GLU A 23 6.93 16.47 6.26
CA GLU A 23 7.44 16.77 7.59
C GLU A 23 6.31 16.81 8.65
N GLY A 24 6.50 16.08 9.75
CA GLY A 24 5.53 16.00 10.85
C GLY A 24 4.40 14.99 10.64
N ILE A 25 4.33 14.30 9.49
CA ILE A 25 3.41 13.18 9.29
C ILE A 25 4.05 11.90 9.82
N ASN A 26 3.40 11.26 10.79
CA ASN A 26 3.77 9.93 11.22
C ASN A 26 2.95 8.90 10.41
N ALA A 27 3.47 8.54 9.23
CA ALA A 27 2.78 7.61 8.34
C ALA A 27 2.71 6.20 8.91
N ASP A 28 3.81 5.70 9.49
CA ASP A 28 3.86 4.37 10.08
C ASP A 28 2.77 4.17 11.14
N ALA A 29 2.63 5.12 12.07
CA ALA A 29 1.57 5.05 13.09
C ALA A 29 0.16 5.09 12.49
N LYS A 30 -0.05 5.79 11.37
CA LYS A 30 -1.35 5.85 10.68
C LYS A 30 -1.65 4.52 9.98
N ILE A 31 -0.66 3.90 9.36
CA ILE A 31 -0.83 2.58 8.74
C ILE A 31 -1.08 1.52 9.82
N THR A 32 -0.25 1.49 10.88
CA THR A 32 -0.46 0.58 12.02
C THR A 32 -1.86 0.72 12.62
N ALA A 33 -2.35 1.96 12.79
CA ALA A 33 -3.69 2.18 13.33
C ALA A 33 -4.79 1.67 12.40
N ALA A 34 -4.63 1.82 11.08
CA ALA A 34 -5.59 1.32 10.09
C ALA A 34 -5.61 -0.21 10.01
N PHE A 35 -4.49 -0.87 10.26
CA PHE A 35 -4.38 -2.34 10.24
C PHE A 35 -4.69 -2.99 11.59
N ALA A 36 -4.94 -2.20 12.64
CA ALA A 36 -5.20 -2.71 13.99
C ALA A 36 -6.53 -3.48 14.12
N TYR A 37 -7.48 -3.23 13.22
CA TYR A 37 -8.83 -3.81 13.23
C TYR A 37 -9.13 -4.39 11.84
N THR A 38 -9.28 -5.71 11.75
CA THR A 38 -9.43 -6.43 10.47
C THR A 38 -10.82 -6.24 9.83
N ASP A 39 -11.78 -5.73 10.59
CA ASP A 39 -13.16 -5.43 10.20
C ASP A 39 -13.35 -3.96 9.74
N ASP A 40 -12.35 -3.09 9.87
CA ASP A 40 -12.40 -1.72 9.33
C ASP A 40 -11.96 -1.69 7.85
N TYR A 41 -12.79 -2.29 7.00
CA TYR A 41 -12.51 -2.46 5.57
C TYR A 41 -12.19 -1.15 4.85
N ASP A 42 -12.86 -0.06 5.23
CA ASP A 42 -12.63 1.26 4.64
C ASP A 42 -11.24 1.81 5.02
N ALA A 43 -10.86 1.71 6.29
CA ALA A 43 -9.54 2.15 6.75
C ALA A 43 -8.42 1.32 6.11
N ILE A 44 -8.57 0.00 6.03
CA ILE A 44 -7.55 -0.88 5.43
C ILE A 44 -7.38 -0.55 3.94
N ARG A 45 -8.48 -0.45 3.18
CA ARG A 45 -8.41 -0.12 1.74
C ARG A 45 -7.83 1.27 1.51
N ALA A 46 -8.15 2.25 2.35
CA ALA A 46 -7.58 3.58 2.27
C ALA A 46 -6.07 3.60 2.58
N ALA A 47 -5.63 2.88 3.62
CA ALA A 47 -4.22 2.73 3.97
C ALA A 47 -3.43 2.02 2.84
N CYS A 48 -3.99 0.96 2.26
CA CYS A 48 -3.39 0.28 1.12
C CYS A 48 -3.28 1.19 -0.11
N TRP A 49 -4.27 2.04 -0.36
CA TRP A 49 -4.19 3.02 -1.43
C TRP A 49 -3.06 4.04 -1.21
N VAL A 50 -2.84 4.49 0.03
CA VAL A 50 -1.70 5.36 0.37
C VAL A 50 -0.38 4.64 0.09
N LEU A 51 -0.26 3.37 0.49
CA LEU A 51 0.92 2.54 0.21
C LEU A 51 1.16 2.38 -1.30
N GLN A 52 0.13 2.21 -2.14
CA GLN A 52 0.29 2.13 -3.60
C GLN A 52 0.92 3.38 -4.20
N LYS A 53 0.56 4.56 -3.67
CA LYS A 53 1.01 5.83 -4.24
C LYS A 53 2.32 6.32 -3.65
N LEU A 54 2.55 6.06 -2.36
CA LEU A 54 3.69 6.60 -1.61
C LEU A 54 4.70 5.55 -1.14
N GLY A 55 4.37 4.27 -1.19
CA GLY A 55 5.20 3.15 -0.70
C GLY A 55 6.41 2.83 -1.57
N ARG A 56 7.12 3.88 -2.02
CA ARG A 56 8.39 3.80 -2.73
C ARG A 56 9.48 4.33 -1.82
N PRO A 57 10.69 3.74 -1.80
CA PRO A 57 11.76 4.18 -0.90
C PRO A 57 12.13 5.67 -0.99
N MET A 58 11.97 6.27 -2.18
CA MET A 58 12.29 7.68 -2.42
C MET A 58 11.16 8.65 -2.08
N ILE A 59 9.98 8.15 -1.70
CA ILE A 59 8.77 8.94 -1.42
C ILE A 59 8.26 8.70 0.00
N TRP A 60 8.41 7.47 0.51
CA TRP A 60 7.78 7.03 1.75
C TRP A 60 8.14 7.96 2.91
N PRO A 61 7.13 8.56 3.59
CA PRO A 61 7.37 9.51 4.67
C PRO A 61 7.61 8.87 6.05
N GLY A 62 7.68 7.53 6.12
CA GLY A 62 7.96 6.78 7.34
C GLY A 62 9.28 6.03 7.30
N ASP A 63 9.44 5.05 8.19
CA ASP A 63 10.64 4.23 8.28
C ASP A 63 10.70 3.20 7.12
N LEU A 64 11.74 3.32 6.28
CA LEU A 64 11.97 2.43 5.16
C LEU A 64 12.18 0.97 5.60
N ASP A 65 12.71 0.73 6.80
CA ASP A 65 12.90 -0.62 7.33
C ASP A 65 11.56 -1.31 7.64
N THR A 66 10.49 -0.53 7.84
CA THR A 66 9.14 -1.04 8.13
C THR A 66 8.25 -1.14 6.89
N LEU A 67 8.59 -0.43 5.81
CA LEU A 67 7.76 -0.31 4.62
C LEU A 67 7.41 -1.66 3.99
N ASP A 68 8.37 -2.58 3.83
CA ASP A 68 8.08 -3.91 3.27
C ASP A 68 7.10 -4.70 4.15
N GLY A 69 7.18 -4.53 5.47
CA GLY A 69 6.24 -5.12 6.43
C GLY A 69 4.82 -4.60 6.21
N PHE A 70 4.64 -3.28 6.06
CA PHE A 70 3.32 -2.70 5.76
C PHE A 70 2.77 -3.14 4.42
N LEU A 71 3.62 -3.24 3.38
CA LEU A 71 3.20 -3.74 2.08
C LEU A 71 2.74 -5.21 2.19
N ALA A 72 3.48 -6.04 2.92
CA ALA A 72 3.13 -7.45 3.13
C ALA A 72 1.81 -7.61 3.90
N GLU A 73 1.65 -6.85 4.99
CA GLU A 73 0.46 -6.88 5.83
C GLU A 73 -0.78 -6.40 5.08
N GLY A 74 -0.68 -5.28 4.35
CA GLY A 74 -1.76 -4.76 3.51
C GLY A 74 -2.21 -5.75 2.44
N ILE A 75 -1.26 -6.43 1.77
CA ILE A 75 -1.59 -7.52 0.82
C ILE A 75 -2.35 -8.65 1.52
N GLY A 76 -1.92 -9.04 2.72
CA GLY A 76 -2.57 -10.09 3.50
C GLY A 76 -4.02 -9.74 3.86
N LEU A 77 -4.23 -8.53 4.39
CA LEU A 77 -5.57 -8.05 4.77
C LEU A 77 -6.51 -7.95 3.56
N LEU A 78 -6.03 -7.37 2.45
CA LEU A 78 -6.82 -7.30 1.21
C LEU A 78 -7.12 -8.68 0.63
N THR A 79 -6.19 -9.63 0.74
CA THR A 79 -6.41 -11.01 0.28
C THR A 79 -7.51 -11.68 1.10
N ALA A 80 -7.48 -11.54 2.43
CA ALA A 80 -8.52 -12.06 3.30
C ALA A 80 -9.90 -11.47 2.96
N MET A 81 -10.01 -10.16 2.72
CA MET A 81 -11.28 -9.51 2.36
C MET A 81 -11.98 -10.10 1.12
N ILE A 82 -11.25 -10.72 0.19
CA ILE A 82 -11.85 -11.33 -1.01
C ILE A 82 -11.72 -12.86 -1.03
N ASP A 83 -11.31 -13.46 0.09
CA ASP A 83 -11.25 -14.90 0.27
C ASP A 83 -12.51 -15.38 1.00
N PRO A 84 -13.45 -16.06 0.31
CA PRO A 84 -14.70 -16.52 0.93
C PRO A 84 -14.50 -17.58 2.00
N ASP A 85 -13.29 -18.14 2.15
CA ASP A 85 -12.96 -19.10 3.20
C ASP A 85 -12.51 -18.43 4.52
N THR A 86 -12.52 -17.09 4.60
CA THR A 86 -12.18 -16.30 5.81
C THR A 86 -13.41 -15.57 6.36
N ASP A 87 -13.42 -15.32 7.68
CA ASP A 87 -14.50 -14.57 8.34
C ASP A 87 -14.63 -13.15 7.77
N GLU A 88 -13.49 -12.47 7.56
CA GLU A 88 -13.44 -11.15 6.94
C GLU A 88 -13.97 -11.14 5.50
N GLY A 89 -13.63 -12.17 4.72
CA GLY A 89 -14.08 -12.29 3.35
C GLY A 89 -15.58 -12.59 3.24
N GLU A 90 -16.12 -13.45 4.11
CA GLU A 90 -17.58 -13.69 4.18
C GLU A 90 -18.33 -12.37 4.44
N GLU A 91 -17.92 -11.61 5.47
CA GLU A 91 -18.57 -10.36 5.83
C GLU A 91 -18.40 -9.27 4.75
N PHE A 92 -17.18 -9.07 4.23
CA PHE A 92 -16.93 -8.06 3.22
C PHE A 92 -17.66 -8.35 1.90
N LEU A 93 -17.66 -9.61 1.45
CA LEU A 93 -18.34 -9.99 0.21
C LEU A 93 -19.87 -9.88 0.36
N GLU A 94 -20.43 -10.20 1.54
CA GLU A 94 -21.85 -9.98 1.82
C GLU A 94 -22.19 -8.48 1.83
N LEU A 95 -21.40 -7.65 2.52
CA LEU A 95 -21.60 -6.19 2.59
C LEU A 95 -21.72 -5.53 1.20
N TRP A 96 -20.99 -6.06 0.21
CA TRP A 96 -20.97 -5.57 -1.15
C TRP A 96 -21.79 -6.40 -2.14
N ASP A 97 -22.69 -7.29 -1.67
CA ASP A 97 -23.53 -8.14 -2.52
C ASP A 97 -22.73 -8.93 -3.57
N ASN A 98 -21.50 -9.35 -3.24
CA ASN A 98 -20.56 -10.00 -4.15
C ASN A 98 -20.30 -9.19 -5.45
N ASP A 99 -20.31 -7.86 -5.37
CA ASP A 99 -20.07 -6.98 -6.52
C ASP A 99 -18.67 -7.22 -7.11
N ALA A 100 -18.66 -7.74 -8.35
CA ALA A 100 -17.43 -8.07 -9.06
C ALA A 100 -16.50 -6.87 -9.28
N SER A 101 -17.03 -5.64 -9.36
CA SER A 101 -16.23 -4.42 -9.51
C SER A 101 -15.49 -4.06 -8.23
N VAL A 102 -16.07 -4.35 -7.06
CA VAL A 102 -15.42 -4.14 -5.77
C VAL A 102 -14.32 -5.18 -5.57
N ILE A 103 -14.60 -6.45 -5.88
CA ILE A 103 -13.62 -7.53 -5.82
C ILE A 103 -12.44 -7.24 -6.76
N GLU A 104 -12.70 -6.82 -7.99
CA GLU A 104 -11.64 -6.47 -8.93
C GLU A 104 -10.85 -5.24 -8.46
N SER A 105 -11.51 -4.25 -7.86
CA SER A 105 -10.81 -3.13 -7.23
C SER A 105 -9.85 -3.58 -6.13
N VAL A 106 -10.23 -4.54 -5.28
CA VAL A 106 -9.34 -5.09 -4.25
C VAL A 106 -8.19 -5.88 -4.88
N ARG A 107 -8.43 -6.66 -5.94
CA ARG A 107 -7.37 -7.35 -6.70
C ARG A 107 -6.38 -6.39 -7.34
N ASP A 108 -6.86 -5.28 -7.90
CA ASP A 108 -6.00 -4.23 -8.45
C ASP A 108 -5.12 -3.61 -7.36
N GLN A 109 -5.68 -3.38 -6.17
CA GLN A 109 -4.93 -2.90 -5.01
C GLN A 109 -3.81 -3.87 -4.60
N ILE A 110 -4.12 -5.18 -4.52
CA ILE A 110 -3.13 -6.23 -4.23
C ILE A 110 -2.02 -6.22 -5.28
N ARG A 111 -2.38 -6.21 -6.56
CA ARG A 111 -1.41 -6.25 -7.67
C ARG A 111 -0.46 -5.05 -7.66
N GLU A 112 -0.97 -3.84 -7.42
CA GLU A 112 -0.13 -2.65 -7.32
C GLU A 112 0.84 -2.72 -6.13
N LEU A 113 0.40 -3.25 -4.98
CA LEU A 113 1.28 -3.45 -3.81
C LEU A 113 2.35 -4.51 -4.07
N GLU A 114 2.00 -5.63 -4.73
CA GLU A 114 2.96 -6.66 -5.13
C GLU A 114 4.04 -6.10 -6.05
N MET A 115 3.68 -5.21 -6.99
CA MET A 115 4.63 -4.53 -7.89
C MET A 115 5.59 -3.57 -7.15
N LEU A 116 5.20 -3.07 -5.97
CA LEU A 116 6.10 -2.25 -5.14
C LEU A 116 7.09 -3.12 -4.35
N ARG A 117 6.66 -4.32 -3.93
CA ARG A 117 7.51 -5.28 -3.21
C ARG A 117 8.48 -6.03 -4.13
N MET A 118 8.05 -6.33 -5.36
CA MET A 118 8.92 -6.92 -6.37
C MET A 118 9.59 -5.79 -7.18
N PRO A 119 10.90 -5.51 -7.01
CA PRO A 119 11.56 -4.59 -7.92
C PRO A 119 11.40 -5.12 -9.36
N PRO A 120 11.12 -4.26 -10.35
CA PRO A 120 11.05 -4.71 -11.74
C PRO A 120 12.38 -5.39 -12.07
N THR A 121 12.31 -6.66 -12.48
CA THR A 121 13.45 -7.38 -13.03
C THR A 121 14.01 -6.51 -14.14
N GLU A 122 15.27 -6.07 -14.01
CA GLU A 122 15.93 -5.33 -15.09
C GLU A 122 15.84 -6.15 -16.37
N ALA A 123 15.01 -5.69 -17.30
CA ALA A 123 14.95 -6.25 -18.64
C ALA A 123 16.27 -5.91 -19.31
N GLY A 124 17.17 -6.90 -19.36
CA GLY A 124 18.44 -6.84 -20.10
C GLY A 124 18.25 -6.79 -21.61
#